data_AF-A0A3N5XEM7-F1
#
_entry.id   AF-A0A3N5XEM7-F1
#
_cell.length_a   1.000
_cell.length_b   1.000
_cell.length_c   1.000
_cell.angle_alpha   90.00
_cell.angle_beta   90.00
_cell.angle_gamma   90.00
#
_symmetry.space_group_name_H-M   'P 1'
#
loop_
_entity.id
_entity.type
_entity.pdbx_description
1 polymer ?
#
loop_
_entity_poly.entity_id
_entity_poly.type
_entity_poly.pdbx_seq_one_letter_code
_entity_poly.pdbx_strand_id
1 'polypeptide(L)'
;RVRYDEFGIFVTACMVVFGTVMNRLNVATTGLEGYAGQYFPSWTELSVTAMIITAGFVLFGLAVKFLRVFPEEELRPEAERLPELPVMTALRPLTRPALLVLVVAGVVAIAGSGLAYSALNGRLLGQNSETQPAKADISRGVALLKVPDVEFVSSKDSPGKVTFRHGSHVDLENPKCADCHSGRFSMLNASKQVRTGVNMHDAQHCGACHDGKKSFSATEDCETCHGN
;
A
#
# COMPACT_ATOMS: atom_id res chain seq x y z
N ARG A 1 -37.85 3.24 -16.95
CA ARG A 1 -38.27 4.53 -16.33
C ARG A 1 -37.10 5.25 -15.66
N VAL A 2 -36.28 4.59 -14.83
CA VAL A 2 -35.13 5.22 -14.12
C VAL A 2 -34.12 5.95 -15.02
N ARG A 3 -33.90 5.50 -16.26
CA ARG A 3 -32.97 6.13 -17.23
C ARG A 3 -33.37 7.52 -17.76
N TYR A 4 -34.62 7.92 -17.57
CA TYR A 4 -35.14 9.21 -18.06
C TYR A 4 -35.48 10.17 -16.91
N ASP A 5 -35.25 9.73 -15.67
CA ASP A 5 -35.48 10.51 -14.46
C ASP A 5 -34.11 11.00 -13.96
N GLU A 6 -33.91 12.31 -13.90
CA GLU A 6 -32.64 12.92 -13.50
C GLU A 6 -32.23 12.49 -12.09
N PHE A 7 -33.21 12.41 -11.18
CA PHE A 7 -33.00 11.95 -9.81
C PHE A 7 -32.58 10.47 -9.79
N GLY A 8 -33.26 9.62 -10.55
CA GLY A 8 -32.92 8.20 -10.70
C GLY A 8 -31.49 7.96 -11.21
N ILE A 9 -31.03 8.74 -12.20
CA ILE A 9 -29.65 8.63 -12.71
C ILE A 9 -28.64 9.10 -11.66
N PHE A 10 -28.90 10.23 -10.98
CA PHE A 10 -28.02 10.75 -9.93
C PHE A 10 -27.84 9.77 -8.77
N VAL A 11 -28.94 9.23 -8.24
CA VAL A 11 -28.90 8.24 -7.14
C VAL A 11 -28.15 6.98 -7.58
N THR A 12 -28.38 6.51 -8.81
CA THR A 12 -27.68 5.35 -9.36
C THR A 12 -26.17 5.61 -9.46
N ALA A 13 -25.77 6.79 -9.95
CA ALA A 13 -24.36 7.17 -10.03
C ALA A 13 -23.70 7.21 -8.64
N CYS A 14 -24.37 7.81 -7.65
CA CYS A 14 -23.89 7.83 -6.26
C CYS A 14 -23.73 6.41 -5.67
N MET A 15 -24.70 5.52 -5.90
CA MET A 15 -24.59 4.12 -5.45
C MET A 15 -23.43 3.38 -6.11
N VAL A 16 -23.20 3.59 -7.42
CA VAL A 16 -22.09 2.95 -8.15
C VAL A 16 -20.74 3.43 -7.62
N VAL A 17 -20.58 4.73 -7.39
CA VAL A 17 -19.36 5.31 -6.83
C VAL A 17 -19.12 4.78 -5.42
N PHE A 18 -20.13 4.84 -4.54
CA PHE A 18 -20.04 4.33 -3.18
C PHE A 18 -19.70 2.84 -3.15
N GLY A 19 -20.36 2.03 -4.00
CA GLY A 19 -20.09 0.59 -4.12
C GLY A 19 -18.66 0.31 -4.59
N THR A 20 -18.14 1.10 -5.53
CA THR A 20 -16.76 0.96 -6.01
C THR A 20 -15.75 1.32 -4.92
N VAL A 21 -16.03 2.37 -4.14
CA VAL A 21 -15.20 2.76 -2.99
C VAL A 21 -15.22 1.68 -1.91
N MET A 22 -16.39 1.16 -1.54
CA MET A 22 -16.49 0.06 -0.57
C MET A 22 -15.82 -1.22 -1.05
N ASN A 23 -15.92 -1.55 -2.34
CA ASN A 23 -15.18 -2.67 -2.92
C ASN A 23 -13.66 -2.47 -2.81
N ARG A 24 -13.17 -1.27 -3.14
CA ARG A 24 -11.74 -0.92 -3.01
C ARG A 24 -11.28 -0.97 -1.56
N LEU A 25 -12.07 -0.45 -0.62
CA LEU A 25 -11.78 -0.51 0.81
C LEU A 25 -11.73 -1.96 1.30
N ASN A 26 -12.73 -2.77 0.95
CA ASN A 26 -12.81 -4.17 1.36
C ASN A 26 -11.61 -5.00 0.86
N VAL A 27 -11.24 -4.85 -0.41
CA VAL A 27 -10.06 -5.53 -0.96
C VAL A 27 -8.78 -5.06 -0.27
N ALA A 28 -8.66 -3.76 0.02
CA ALA A 28 -7.50 -3.23 0.73
C ALA A 28 -7.42 -3.76 2.17
N THR A 29 -8.54 -3.79 2.91
CA THR A 29 -8.57 -4.27 4.30
C THR A 29 -8.29 -5.77 4.38
N THR A 30 -8.92 -6.58 3.53
CA THR A 30 -8.68 -8.04 3.49
C THR A 30 -7.26 -8.36 3.03
N GLY A 31 -6.68 -7.57 2.13
CA GLY A 31 -5.28 -7.73 1.71
C GLY A 31 -4.26 -7.38 2.79
N LEU A 32 -4.64 -6.54 3.76
CA LEU A 32 -3.77 -6.07 4.86
C LEU A 32 -3.98 -6.84 6.17
N GLU A 33 -5.11 -7.53 6.35
CA GLU A 33 -5.49 -8.22 7.60
C GLU A 33 -4.48 -9.30 8.03
N GLY A 34 -3.69 -9.84 7.09
CA GLY A 34 -2.59 -10.77 7.38
C GLY A 34 -1.33 -10.12 7.97
N TYR A 35 -1.24 -8.79 7.98
CA TYR A 35 -0.05 -8.03 8.38
C TYR A 35 -0.34 -6.95 9.43
N ALA A 36 -1.40 -6.18 9.22
CA ALA A 36 -1.95 -5.23 10.18
C ALA A 36 -3.26 -5.84 10.68
N GLY A 37 -3.47 -5.90 12.00
CA GLY A 37 -4.71 -6.42 12.58
C GLY A 37 -5.96 -5.63 12.18
N GLN A 38 -7.02 -5.67 12.99
CA GLN A 38 -8.28 -5.00 12.65
C GLN A 38 -8.08 -3.48 12.41
N TYR A 39 -8.26 -3.04 11.16
CA TYR A 39 -8.12 -1.64 10.75
C TYR A 39 -9.33 -0.82 11.23
N PHE A 40 -9.06 0.27 11.95
CA PHE A 40 -10.06 1.27 12.31
C PHE A 40 -9.54 2.65 11.91
N PRO A 41 -10.30 3.42 11.09
CA PRO A 41 -9.80 4.67 10.54
C PRO A 41 -9.60 5.73 11.62
N SER A 42 -8.49 6.45 11.53
CA SER A 42 -8.20 7.58 12.40
C SER A 42 -8.88 8.85 11.90
N TRP A 43 -9.14 9.79 12.81
CA TRP A 43 -9.70 11.10 12.46
C TRP A 43 -8.84 11.89 11.47
N THR A 44 -7.52 11.68 11.50
CA THR A 44 -6.58 12.30 10.58
C THR A 44 -6.72 11.74 9.17
N GLU A 45 -6.89 10.42 8.99
CA GLU A 45 -7.16 9.82 7.67
C GLU A 45 -8.45 10.34 7.03
N LEU A 46 -9.51 10.48 7.84
CA LEU A 46 -10.77 11.07 7.36
C LEU A 46 -10.59 12.54 6.97
N SER A 47 -9.79 13.31 7.70
CA SER A 47 -9.50 14.70 7.35
C SER A 47 -8.70 14.83 6.05
N VAL A 48 -7.71 13.96 5.84
CA VAL A 48 -6.86 13.98 4.63
C VAL A 48 -7.67 13.62 3.40
N THR A 49 -8.56 12.62 3.50
CA THR A 49 -9.44 12.25 2.37
C THR A 49 -10.41 13.38 2.01
N ALA A 50 -11.01 14.04 3.01
CA ALA A 50 -11.86 15.22 2.78
C ALA A 50 -11.10 16.39 2.14
N MET A 51 -9.84 16.62 2.54
CA MET A 51 -8.98 17.63 1.93
C MET A 51 -8.73 17.35 0.45
N ILE A 52 -8.38 16.11 0.10
CA ILE A 52 -8.12 15.71 -1.30
C ILE A 52 -9.37 15.91 -2.17
N ILE A 53 -10.55 15.52 -1.67
CA ILE A 53 -11.83 15.71 -2.38
C ILE A 53 -12.09 17.20 -2.62
N THR A 54 -11.93 18.02 -1.58
CA THR A 54 -12.13 19.47 -1.66
C THR A 54 -11.16 20.12 -2.66
N ALA A 55 -9.88 19.75 -2.61
CA ALA A 55 -8.87 20.23 -3.55
C ALA A 55 -9.21 19.84 -5.00
N GLY A 56 -9.73 18.63 -5.22
CA GLY A 56 -10.20 18.18 -6.53
C GLY A 56 -11.30 19.07 -7.10
N PHE A 57 -12.33 19.39 -6.30
CA PHE A 57 -13.40 20.30 -6.74
C PHE A 57 -12.90 21.72 -7.03
N VAL A 58 -11.99 22.24 -6.21
CA VAL A 58 -11.38 23.57 -6.44
C VAL A 58 -10.59 23.58 -7.74
N LEU A 59 -9.72 22.59 -7.97
CA LEU A 59 -8.93 22.47 -9.19
C LEU A 59 -9.81 22.30 -10.42
N PHE A 60 -10.85 21.47 -10.34
CA PHE A 60 -11.81 21.29 -11.43
C PHE A 60 -12.56 22.59 -11.75
N GLY A 61 -13.01 23.32 -10.72
CA GLY A 61 -13.66 24.62 -10.89
C GLY A 61 -12.74 25.67 -11.54
N LEU A 62 -11.47 25.70 -11.14
CA LEU A 62 -10.46 26.54 -11.80
C LEU A 62 -10.24 26.09 -13.25
N ALA A 63 -10.19 24.79 -13.50
CA ALA A 63 -9.99 24.24 -14.84
C ALA A 63 -11.13 24.66 -15.79
N VAL A 64 -12.39 24.52 -15.40
CA VAL A 64 -13.55 24.96 -16.20
C VAL A 64 -13.53 26.47 -16.46
N LYS A 65 -13.00 27.26 -15.52
CA LYS A 65 -12.91 28.72 -15.64
C LYS A 65 -11.78 29.17 -16.57
N PHE A 66 -10.62 28.54 -16.50
CA PHE A 66 -9.41 28.98 -17.21
C PHE A 66 -9.18 28.24 -18.52
N LEU A 67 -9.52 26.95 -18.58
CA LEU A 67 -9.58 26.20 -19.83
C LEU A 67 -11.03 26.28 -20.32
N ARG A 68 -11.24 26.99 -21.43
CA ARG A 68 -12.53 27.09 -22.14
C ARG A 68 -12.96 25.71 -22.68
N VAL A 69 -13.27 24.77 -21.78
CA VAL A 69 -13.61 23.37 -22.09
C VAL A 69 -14.99 23.27 -22.74
N PHE A 70 -15.88 24.22 -22.44
CA PHE A 70 -17.22 24.26 -23.01
C PHE A 70 -17.36 25.49 -23.93
N PRO A 71 -17.84 25.32 -25.18
CA PRO A 71 -18.18 26.44 -26.06
C PRO A 71 -19.25 27.33 -25.43
N GLU A 72 -19.08 28.66 -25.49
CA GLU A 72 -20.02 29.61 -24.90
C GLU A 72 -21.44 29.52 -25.53
N GLU A 73 -21.57 28.99 -26.75
CA GLU A 73 -22.86 28.80 -27.41
C GLU A 73 -23.72 27.68 -26.78
N GLU A 74 -23.13 26.64 -26.18
CA GLU A 74 -23.85 25.51 -25.58
C GLU A 74 -24.24 25.74 -24.11
N LEU A 75 -23.56 26.66 -23.42
CA LEU A 75 -23.83 27.00 -22.01
C LEU A 75 -25.03 27.96 -21.84
N ARG A 76 -25.31 28.78 -22.86
CA ARG A 76 -26.38 29.77 -22.85
C ARG A 76 -27.82 29.19 -22.86
N PRO A 77 -28.13 28.12 -23.62
CA PRO A 77 -29.48 27.52 -23.59
C PRO A 77 -29.78 26.68 -22.34
N GLU A 78 -28.76 26.15 -21.65
CA GLU A 78 -28.94 25.29 -20.47
C GLU A 78 -29.08 26.12 -19.18
N ALA A 79 -28.34 27.22 -19.05
CA ALA A 79 -28.44 28.15 -17.91
C ALA A 79 -29.83 28.80 -17.77
N GLU A 80 -30.58 28.91 -18.87
CA GLU A 80 -31.96 29.41 -18.92
C GLU A 80 -32.99 28.33 -18.51
N ARG A 81 -32.63 27.04 -18.60
CA ARG A 81 -33.59 25.90 -18.51
C ARG A 81 -33.49 25.10 -17.22
N LEU A 82 -32.41 25.22 -16.46
CA LEU A 82 -32.26 24.53 -15.18
C LEU A 82 -33.17 25.18 -14.13
N PRO A 83 -34.18 24.47 -13.58
CA PRO A 83 -34.90 24.96 -12.41
C PRO A 83 -33.88 25.15 -11.28
N GLU A 84 -33.87 26.34 -10.68
CA GLU A 84 -32.88 26.66 -9.65
C GLU A 84 -32.95 25.60 -8.54
N LEU A 85 -31.88 24.82 -8.39
CA LEU A 85 -31.71 23.94 -7.25
C LEU A 85 -31.99 24.76 -5.98
N PRO A 86 -32.86 24.34 -5.06
CA PRO A 86 -33.27 25.15 -3.90
C PRO A 86 -32.08 25.56 -3.01
N VAL A 87 -30.96 24.84 -3.10
CA VAL A 87 -29.67 25.18 -2.49
C VAL A 87 -29.02 26.43 -3.11
N MET A 88 -29.10 26.59 -4.43
CA MET A 88 -28.50 27.73 -5.16
C MET A 88 -29.27 29.03 -4.90
N THR A 89 -30.61 28.97 -4.82
CA THR A 89 -31.46 30.14 -4.54
C THR A 89 -31.32 30.60 -3.08
N ALA A 90 -31.11 29.68 -2.13
CA ALA A 90 -30.83 30.01 -0.72
C ALA A 90 -29.45 30.68 -0.51
N LEU A 91 -28.46 30.38 -1.37
CA LEU A 91 -27.11 30.97 -1.32
C LEU A 91 -26.95 32.23 -2.18
N ARG A 92 -27.99 32.67 -2.90
CA ARG A 92 -27.96 33.83 -3.81
C ARG A 92 -27.57 35.18 -3.18
N PRO A 93 -27.87 35.52 -1.89
CA PRO A 93 -27.43 36.80 -1.34
C PRO A 93 -25.93 36.81 -0.98
N LEU A 94 -25.25 35.67 -1.06
CA LEU A 94 -23.81 35.60 -0.84
C LEU A 94 -23.08 35.92 -2.14
N THR A 95 -23.01 37.23 -2.43
CA THR A 95 -22.32 37.80 -3.59
C THR A 95 -20.94 37.16 -3.79
N ARG A 96 -20.51 37.02 -5.06
CA ARG A 96 -19.26 36.35 -5.48
C ARG A 96 -17.99 36.62 -4.63
N PRO A 97 -17.76 37.80 -4.02
CA PRO A 97 -16.64 37.96 -3.09
C PRO A 97 -16.87 37.30 -1.72
N ALA A 98 -18.10 37.28 -1.20
CA ALA A 98 -18.42 36.70 0.10
C ALA A 98 -18.34 35.16 0.11
N LEU A 99 -18.69 34.52 -1.01
CA LEU A 99 -18.48 33.08 -1.19
C LEU A 99 -16.98 32.73 -1.26
N LEU A 100 -16.19 33.53 -1.99
CA LEU A 100 -14.72 33.37 -2.04
C LEU A 100 -14.08 33.61 -0.67
N VAL A 101 -14.52 34.63 0.07
CA VAL A 101 -14.04 34.91 1.42
C VAL A 101 -14.43 33.78 2.39
N LEU A 102 -15.62 33.19 2.28
CA LEU A 102 -16.02 32.06 3.11
C LEU A 102 -15.25 30.77 2.77
N VAL A 103 -14.98 30.52 1.49
CA VAL A 103 -14.16 29.37 1.07
C VAL A 103 -12.71 29.56 1.50
N VAL A 104 -12.13 30.75 1.30
CA VAL A 104 -10.75 31.04 1.75
C VAL A 104 -10.67 31.06 3.27
N ALA A 105 -11.63 31.65 3.97
CA ALA A 105 -11.70 31.60 5.43
C ALA A 105 -11.91 30.18 5.94
N GLY A 106 -12.69 29.35 5.24
CA GLY A 106 -12.85 27.94 5.54
C GLY A 106 -11.55 27.16 5.35
N VAL A 107 -10.83 27.36 4.24
CA VAL A 107 -9.53 26.73 3.98
C VAL A 107 -8.47 27.21 4.98
N VAL A 108 -8.43 28.51 5.31
CA VAL A 108 -7.51 29.08 6.31
C VAL A 108 -7.89 28.63 7.71
N ALA A 109 -9.17 28.47 8.03
CA ALA A 109 -9.60 27.92 9.31
C ALA A 109 -9.24 26.44 9.42
N ILE A 110 -9.40 25.63 8.37
CA ILE A 110 -9.01 24.22 8.35
C ILE A 110 -7.49 24.07 8.41
N ALA A 111 -6.73 24.86 7.65
CA ALA A 111 -5.27 24.87 7.68
C ALA A 111 -4.72 25.41 9.01
N GLY A 112 -5.34 26.46 9.55
CA GLY A 112 -5.01 27.04 10.86
C GLY A 112 -5.37 26.11 12.01
N SER A 113 -6.48 25.37 11.90
CA SER A 113 -6.84 24.29 12.82
C SER A 113 -5.81 23.18 12.76
N GLY A 114 -5.35 22.78 11.57
CA GLY A 114 -4.29 21.79 11.40
C GLY A 114 -2.96 22.22 12.02
N LEU A 115 -2.55 23.49 11.84
CA LEU A 115 -1.35 24.05 12.46
C LEU A 115 -1.49 24.19 13.98
N ALA A 116 -2.67 24.62 14.46
CA ALA A 116 -2.95 24.74 15.89
C ALA A 116 -3.03 23.36 16.56
N TYR A 117 -3.63 22.37 15.91
CA TYR A 117 -3.64 20.98 16.38
C TYR A 117 -2.22 20.41 16.40
N SER A 118 -1.42 20.63 15.35
CA SER A 118 -0.01 20.25 15.30
C SER A 118 0.81 20.91 16.41
N ALA A 119 0.58 22.20 16.70
CA ALA A 119 1.30 22.94 17.75
C ALA A 119 0.84 22.57 19.16
N LEU A 120 -0.44 22.29 19.38
CA LEU A 120 -0.96 21.76 20.66
C LEU A 120 -0.50 20.32 20.89
N ASN A 121 -0.52 19.47 19.87
CA ASN A 121 -0.08 18.09 19.97
C ASN A 121 1.45 18.02 20.15
N GLY A 122 2.23 18.91 19.51
CA GLY A 122 3.67 19.04 19.74
C GLY A 122 4.05 19.53 21.14
N ARG A 123 3.18 20.32 21.81
CA ARG A 123 3.38 20.75 23.20
C ARG A 123 2.89 19.73 24.24
N LEU A 124 1.85 18.94 23.93
CA LEU A 124 1.36 17.88 24.81
C LEU A 124 2.15 16.57 24.68
N LEU A 125 2.72 16.29 23.50
CA LEU A 125 3.56 15.11 23.23
C LEU A 125 5.07 15.40 23.37
N GLY A 126 5.46 16.64 23.68
CA GLY A 126 6.85 17.06 23.86
C GLY A 126 7.56 16.47 25.09
N GLN A 127 6.98 15.46 25.75
CA GLN A 127 7.65 14.80 26.87
C GLN A 127 7.66 13.27 26.85
N ASN A 128 7.08 12.58 25.86
CA ASN A 128 7.25 11.12 25.77
C ASN A 128 7.15 10.62 24.32
N SER A 129 8.08 9.72 23.97
CA SER A 129 8.20 8.99 22.70
C SER A 129 8.88 9.73 21.54
N GLU A 130 10.20 9.70 21.61
CA GLU A 130 11.04 9.36 20.46
C GLU A 130 10.64 7.98 19.92
N THR A 131 9.49 7.88 19.24
CA THR A 131 9.18 6.71 18.42
C THR A 131 9.86 6.96 17.09
N GLN A 132 11.13 6.55 17.02
CA GLN A 132 11.73 6.09 15.76
C GLN A 132 10.67 5.27 15.03
N PRO A 133 10.48 5.42 13.70
CA PRO A 133 9.49 4.62 12.98
C PRO A 133 9.76 3.18 13.37
N ALA A 134 8.83 2.56 14.08
CA ALA A 134 9.03 1.21 14.59
C ALA A 134 9.40 0.39 13.36
N LYS A 135 10.67 -0.01 13.28
CA LYS A 135 11.11 -1.03 12.32
C LYS A 135 10.05 -2.10 12.48
N ALA A 136 9.31 -2.37 11.41
CA ALA A 136 8.34 -3.44 11.41
C ALA A 136 9.03 -4.64 12.08
N ASP A 137 8.49 -5.09 13.21
CA ASP A 137 9.06 -6.17 14.00
C ASP A 137 8.82 -7.46 13.20
N ILE A 138 9.68 -7.70 12.22
CA ILE A 138 9.60 -8.82 11.28
C ILE A 138 9.81 -10.14 12.06
N SER A 139 10.49 -10.08 13.21
CA SER A 139 10.68 -11.18 14.15
C SER A 139 9.36 -11.85 14.55
N ARG A 140 8.27 -11.07 14.69
CA ARG A 140 6.94 -11.61 15.02
C ARG A 140 6.28 -12.34 13.85
N GLY A 141 6.49 -11.89 12.62
CA GLY A 141 6.07 -12.60 11.41
C GLY A 141 6.90 -13.86 11.14
N VAL A 142 8.18 -13.83 11.53
CA VAL A 142 9.16 -14.90 11.30
C VAL A 142 9.04 -16.03 12.33
N ALA A 143 8.66 -15.73 13.57
CA ALA A 143 8.30 -16.75 14.56
C ALA A 143 7.08 -17.60 14.14
N LEU A 144 6.20 -17.07 13.27
CA LEU A 144 5.04 -17.78 12.72
C LEU A 144 5.33 -18.47 11.38
N LEU A 145 6.32 -18.00 10.63
CA LEU A 145 6.80 -18.65 9.42
C LEU A 145 7.59 -19.90 9.83
N LYS A 146 6.89 -21.03 9.93
CA LYS A 146 7.49 -22.37 9.98
C LYS A 146 8.13 -22.65 8.63
N VAL A 147 9.27 -21.99 8.34
CA VAL A 147 9.97 -22.09 7.05
C VAL A 147 10.37 -23.54 6.84
N PRO A 148 9.87 -24.21 5.79
CA PRO A 148 10.19 -25.61 5.56
C PRO A 148 11.66 -25.75 5.16
N ASP A 149 12.31 -26.78 5.68
CA ASP A 149 13.61 -27.21 5.18
C ASP A 149 13.45 -27.75 3.75
N VAL A 150 14.48 -27.54 2.93
CA VAL A 150 14.48 -27.95 1.52
C VAL A 150 15.28 -29.22 1.38
N GLU A 151 14.66 -30.27 0.87
CA GLU A 151 15.33 -31.54 0.58
C GLU A 151 15.73 -31.63 -0.89
N PHE A 152 17.01 -31.84 -1.13
CA PHE A 152 17.56 -32.19 -2.43
C PHE A 152 17.70 -33.71 -2.49
N VAL A 153 16.86 -34.35 -3.31
CA VAL A 153 16.92 -35.79 -3.57
C VAL A 153 18.16 -36.14 -4.38
N SER A 154 18.65 -37.38 -4.23
CA SER A 154 19.77 -37.88 -5.03
C SER A 154 19.43 -37.86 -6.52
N SER A 155 20.43 -37.56 -7.34
CA SER A 155 20.31 -37.52 -8.80
C SER A 155 21.59 -38.05 -9.43
N LYS A 156 21.64 -38.14 -10.76
CA LYS A 156 22.86 -38.54 -11.46
C LYS A 156 24.06 -37.63 -11.15
N ASP A 157 23.78 -36.37 -10.78
CA ASP A 157 24.78 -35.35 -10.51
C ASP A 157 25.05 -35.16 -8.99
N SER A 158 24.34 -35.90 -8.11
CA SER A 158 24.48 -35.78 -6.65
C SER A 158 24.34 -37.15 -5.97
N PRO A 159 25.42 -37.70 -5.38
CA PRO A 159 25.47 -39.08 -4.90
C PRO A 159 24.61 -39.34 -3.65
N GLY A 160 24.27 -38.30 -2.87
CA GLY A 160 23.48 -38.42 -1.64
C GLY A 160 22.36 -37.39 -1.54
N LYS A 161 21.40 -37.66 -0.66
CA LYS A 161 20.35 -36.70 -0.26
C LYS A 161 20.99 -35.60 0.58
N VAL A 162 20.70 -34.33 0.28
CA VAL A 162 21.16 -33.18 1.05
C VAL A 162 19.94 -32.40 1.54
N THR A 163 19.87 -32.10 2.83
CA THR A 163 18.80 -31.28 3.39
C THR A 163 19.35 -29.92 3.79
N PHE A 164 18.85 -28.86 3.15
CA PHE A 164 19.12 -27.49 3.58
C PHE A 164 18.15 -27.10 4.69
N ARG A 165 18.71 -26.82 5.87
CA ARG A 165 17.93 -26.39 7.03
C ARG A 165 17.93 -24.87 7.18
N HIS A 166 16.75 -24.26 7.15
CA HIS A 166 16.64 -22.81 7.36
C HIS A 166 17.00 -22.42 8.78
N GLY A 167 16.71 -23.28 9.78
CA GLY A 167 17.01 -23.01 11.19
C GLY A 167 18.49 -22.88 11.53
N SER A 168 19.41 -23.37 10.68
CA SER A 168 20.85 -23.19 10.88
C SER A 168 21.45 -22.04 10.06
N HIS A 169 20.68 -21.42 9.17
CA HIS A 169 21.15 -20.40 8.23
C HIS A 169 20.44 -19.05 8.38
N VAL A 170 19.23 -19.04 8.93
CA VAL A 170 18.42 -17.84 9.11
C VAL A 170 18.42 -17.45 10.59
N ASP A 171 18.85 -16.23 10.87
CA ASP A 171 18.59 -15.58 12.14
C ASP A 171 17.10 -15.19 12.20
N LEU A 172 16.34 -15.81 13.10
CA LEU A 172 14.91 -15.56 13.26
C LEU A 172 14.60 -14.22 13.93
N GLU A 173 15.58 -13.62 14.64
CA GLU A 173 15.44 -12.30 15.24
C GLU A 173 15.63 -11.19 14.20
N ASN A 174 16.52 -11.39 13.23
CA ASN A 174 16.78 -10.44 12.14
C ASN A 174 16.95 -11.14 10.78
N PRO A 175 15.87 -11.63 10.18
CA PRO A 175 15.94 -12.49 8.99
C PRO A 175 16.18 -11.68 7.71
N LYS A 176 17.33 -11.95 7.08
CA LYS A 176 17.72 -11.33 5.80
C LYS A 176 17.35 -12.22 4.61
N CYS A 177 16.06 -12.45 4.39
CA CYS A 177 15.57 -13.36 3.33
C CYS A 177 16.09 -13.01 1.92
N ALA A 178 16.34 -11.72 1.66
CA ALA A 178 16.85 -11.25 0.38
C ALA A 178 18.28 -11.74 0.08
N ASP A 179 19.10 -12.02 1.10
CA ASP A 179 20.50 -12.43 0.91
C ASP A 179 20.60 -13.76 0.14
N CYS A 180 19.62 -14.65 0.38
CA CYS A 180 19.48 -15.93 -0.30
C CYS A 180 18.52 -15.87 -1.50
N HIS A 181 17.45 -15.09 -1.40
CA HIS A 181 16.35 -15.20 -2.37
C HIS A 181 16.37 -14.20 -3.53
N SER A 182 17.24 -13.20 -3.51
CA SER A 182 17.43 -12.25 -4.62
C SER A 182 18.33 -12.79 -5.74
N GLY A 183 18.01 -13.98 -6.26
CA GLY A 183 18.65 -14.53 -7.47
C GLY A 183 19.38 -15.86 -7.28
N ARG A 184 19.72 -16.27 -6.06
CA ARG A 184 20.35 -17.59 -5.80
C ARG A 184 19.30 -18.70 -5.68
N PHE A 185 18.32 -18.50 -4.79
CA PHE A 185 17.23 -19.45 -4.57
C PHE A 185 15.87 -18.77 -4.70
N SER A 186 15.00 -19.21 -5.59
CA SER A 186 13.67 -18.57 -5.73
C SER A 186 12.71 -19.04 -4.63
N MET A 187 12.02 -18.11 -3.95
CA MET A 187 10.94 -18.42 -3.00
C MET A 187 9.66 -18.93 -3.69
N LEU A 188 9.43 -18.51 -4.93
CA LEU A 188 8.15 -18.74 -5.63
C LEU A 188 8.02 -20.16 -6.20
N ASN A 189 9.12 -20.91 -6.24
CA ASN A 189 9.17 -22.29 -6.76
C ASN A 189 9.51 -23.28 -5.65
N ALA A 190 8.88 -23.15 -4.49
CA ALA A 190 8.98 -24.16 -3.45
C ALA A 190 8.62 -25.55 -4.04
N SER A 191 9.53 -26.50 -3.88
CA SER A 191 9.28 -27.95 -3.91
C SER A 191 9.18 -28.70 -5.25
N LYS A 192 8.92 -28.09 -6.43
CA LYS A 192 8.63 -28.92 -7.63
C LYS A 192 9.73 -29.16 -8.66
N GLN A 193 10.91 -28.57 -8.50
CA GLN A 193 12.03 -28.90 -9.39
C GLN A 193 13.24 -29.29 -8.56
N VAL A 194 13.44 -30.60 -8.46
CA VAL A 194 14.78 -31.18 -8.52
C VAL A 194 15.50 -30.42 -9.63
N ARG A 195 16.39 -29.48 -9.26
CA ARG A 195 17.19 -28.72 -10.24
C ARG A 195 18.23 -29.67 -10.79
N THR A 196 17.79 -30.57 -11.66
CA THR A 196 18.66 -31.49 -12.40
C THR A 196 19.56 -30.66 -13.33
N GLY A 197 20.86 -30.97 -13.38
CA GLY A 197 21.82 -30.22 -14.20
C GLY A 197 22.26 -28.86 -13.65
N VAL A 198 22.02 -28.54 -12.37
CA VAL A 198 22.55 -27.32 -11.73
C VAL A 198 23.73 -27.68 -10.84
N ASN A 199 24.87 -27.00 -11.05
CA ASN A 199 26.05 -27.19 -10.22
C ASN A 199 25.87 -26.49 -8.87
N MET A 200 25.66 -27.26 -7.80
CA MET A 200 25.47 -26.71 -6.46
C MET A 200 26.77 -26.16 -5.85
N HIS A 201 27.93 -26.50 -6.39
CA HIS A 201 29.25 -26.02 -5.95
C HIS A 201 29.62 -24.66 -6.55
N ASP A 202 28.80 -24.09 -7.42
CA ASP A 202 29.09 -22.81 -8.04
C ASP A 202 28.94 -21.63 -7.07
N ALA A 203 29.40 -20.45 -7.50
CA ALA A 203 29.29 -19.21 -6.73
C ALA A 203 27.86 -18.65 -6.65
N GLN A 204 26.87 -19.31 -7.26
CA GLN A 204 25.47 -18.89 -7.25
C GLN A 204 24.61 -19.70 -6.28
N HIS A 205 25.03 -20.91 -5.90
CA HIS A 205 24.25 -21.82 -5.04
C HIS A 205 24.94 -22.05 -3.69
N CYS A 206 25.33 -23.29 -3.36
CA CYS A 206 25.95 -23.60 -2.07
C CYS A 206 27.37 -23.04 -2.00
N GLY A 207 28.12 -23.08 -3.10
CA GLY A 207 29.50 -22.57 -3.19
C GLY A 207 29.63 -21.05 -3.01
N ALA A 208 28.54 -20.29 -3.01
CA ALA A 208 28.55 -18.86 -2.68
C ALA A 208 28.96 -18.58 -1.22
N CYS A 209 28.64 -19.53 -0.34
CA CYS A 209 28.88 -19.48 1.10
C CYS A 209 29.85 -20.59 1.54
N HIS A 210 29.73 -21.78 0.95
CA HIS A 210 30.61 -22.92 1.19
C HIS A 210 31.84 -22.87 0.27
N ASP A 211 32.57 -21.76 0.33
CA ASP A 211 33.75 -21.46 -0.50
C ASP A 211 35.09 -21.82 0.19
N GLY A 212 35.04 -22.45 1.37
CA GLY A 212 36.21 -22.72 2.20
C GLY A 212 36.74 -21.50 2.98
N LYS A 213 36.10 -20.33 2.84
CA LYS A 213 36.48 -19.10 3.54
C LYS A 213 35.40 -18.60 4.48
N LYS A 214 34.16 -18.47 3.98
CA LYS A 214 33.00 -18.04 4.77
C LYS A 214 32.43 -19.21 5.58
N SER A 215 32.51 -20.42 5.05
CA SER A 215 32.24 -21.67 5.75
C SER A 215 33.06 -22.80 5.12
N PHE A 216 32.82 -24.05 5.55
CA PHE A 216 33.47 -25.24 4.99
C PHE A 216 33.24 -25.36 3.48
N SER A 217 34.12 -26.07 2.79
CA SER A 217 34.18 -26.10 1.33
C SER A 217 33.16 -27.08 0.74
N ALA A 218 32.30 -26.62 -0.17
CA ALA A 218 31.36 -27.49 -0.87
C ALA A 218 32.06 -28.48 -1.81
N THR A 219 33.30 -28.20 -2.23
CA THR A 219 34.05 -29.05 -3.16
C THR A 219 35.00 -30.03 -2.48
N GLU A 220 35.38 -29.77 -1.24
CA GLU A 220 36.36 -30.57 -0.51
C GLU A 220 35.71 -31.36 0.63
N ASP A 221 34.71 -30.79 1.33
CA ASP A 221 34.09 -31.39 2.52
C ASP A 221 32.76 -32.09 2.21
N CYS A 222 32.78 -33.01 1.24
CA CYS A 222 31.59 -33.67 0.69
C CYS A 222 30.71 -34.37 1.76
N GLU A 223 31.35 -34.96 2.76
CA GLU A 223 30.65 -35.70 3.84
C GLU A 223 29.79 -34.77 4.72
N THR A 224 30.14 -33.49 4.83
CA THR A 224 29.38 -32.51 5.63
C THR A 224 27.96 -32.29 5.07
N CYS A 225 27.78 -32.49 3.76
CA CYS A 225 26.48 -32.38 3.11
C CYS A 225 25.83 -33.74 2.81
N HIS A 226 26.65 -34.75 2.48
CA HIS A 226 26.17 -36.07 2.02
C HIS A 226 26.27 -37.19 3.07
N GLY A 227 26.61 -36.88 4.33
CA GLY A 227 26.86 -37.85 5.40
C GLY A 227 25.62 -38.49 6.06
N ASN A 228 24.47 -38.51 5.39
CA ASN A 228 23.24 -39.16 5.88
C ASN A 228 22.84 -40.36 5.03
#